data_AF-A0A5C5RTR1-F1
#
_entry.id   AF-A0A5C5RTR1-F1
#
_cell.length_a   1.000
_cell.length_b   1.000
_cell.length_c   1.000
_cell.angle_alpha   90.00
_cell.angle_beta   90.00
_cell.angle_gamma   90.00
#
_symmetry.space_group_name_H-M   'P 1'
#
loop_
_entity.id
_entity.type
_entity.pdbx_description
1 polymer ?
#
loop_
_entity_poly.entity_id
_entity_poly.type
_entity_poly.pdbx_seq_one_letter_code
_entity_poly.pdbx_strand_id
1 'polypeptide(L)'
;MAQMNPGARPRCALDTMPAEDRRAIEESNSVRSLLTIRFNGGAVGMLLPVALIVVDFATSGEYCVRVRDSLSAYYHSGARDIFVIGLGIVGFLLISYKRDRRSAANVMSSIAGIAAIGVAAFPTRLPGPIPVGECGAGAAPPVLTALQNALGEDRTALVHTVSALVVFAMFVLMCVTTALHDRRNPFLRPAVAGPGSSAWRRLLARVSNGADWRVHLGCAVTIVVVSGLCALASATRAVLPLHLGPLWVAEVVGILAFSASWFVKGLDDMFFRREPWSQREVSDIRMAVAKGETLRVAPCASPESTASPDAAAATDPGVTEIRYTV
;
A
#
# COMPACT_ATOMS: atom_id res chain seq x y z
N MET A 1 -56.53 17.92 21.18
CA MET A 1 -55.24 18.11 21.87
C MET A 1 -54.51 16.78 21.92
N ALA A 2 -53.71 16.49 20.91
CA ALA A 2 -52.73 15.40 20.95
C ALA A 2 -51.37 16.04 21.25
N GLN A 3 -50.74 15.64 22.34
CA GLN A 3 -49.47 16.17 22.80
C GLN A 3 -48.38 15.89 21.76
N MET A 4 -47.80 16.95 21.19
CA MET A 4 -46.54 16.86 20.47
C MET A 4 -45.46 16.50 21.49
N ASN A 5 -44.79 15.37 21.28
CA ASN A 5 -43.65 14.93 22.07
C ASN A 5 -42.43 15.80 21.69
N PRO A 6 -41.94 16.73 22.56
CA PRO A 6 -40.89 17.68 22.18
C PRO A 6 -39.46 17.09 22.28
N GLY A 7 -39.33 15.76 22.33
CA GLY A 7 -38.06 15.08 22.66
C GLY A 7 -37.27 14.44 21.52
N ALA A 8 -37.80 14.36 20.29
CA ALA A 8 -37.11 13.65 19.20
C ALA A 8 -36.27 14.63 18.34
N ARG A 9 -35.15 15.11 18.88
CA ARG A 9 -34.09 15.63 18.00
C ARG A 9 -33.60 14.46 17.12
N PRO A 10 -33.49 14.61 15.79
CA PRO A 10 -32.71 13.67 15.00
C PRO A 10 -31.31 13.66 15.60
N ARG A 11 -30.91 12.51 16.16
CA ARG A 11 -29.63 12.35 16.85
C ARG A 11 -28.50 12.43 15.84
N CYS A 12 -28.02 13.64 15.60
CA CYS A 12 -26.68 13.93 15.14
C CYS A 12 -26.13 14.93 16.16
N ALA A 13 -25.69 14.42 17.31
CA ALA A 13 -25.29 15.22 18.45
C ALA A 13 -23.76 15.23 18.55
N LEU A 14 -23.12 16.33 18.15
CA LEU A 14 -21.67 16.53 18.28
C LEU A 14 -21.28 17.32 19.55
N ASP A 15 -22.23 17.94 20.26
CA ASP A 15 -21.93 18.94 21.31
C ASP A 15 -21.87 18.41 22.75
N THR A 16 -22.10 17.12 22.97
CA THR A 16 -21.83 16.46 24.25
C THR A 16 -21.23 15.10 23.95
N MET A 17 -19.94 15.03 23.63
CA MET A 17 -19.29 13.73 23.33
C MET A 17 -18.91 12.98 24.62
N PRO A 18 -19.56 11.83 24.92
CA PRO A 18 -19.09 10.85 25.88
C PRO A 18 -17.61 10.49 25.72
N ALA A 19 -16.99 9.98 26.79
CA ALA A 19 -15.61 9.49 26.75
C ALA A 19 -15.41 8.34 25.75
N GLU A 20 -16.44 7.53 25.50
CA GLU A 20 -16.47 6.51 24.44
C GLU A 20 -16.39 7.12 23.03
N ASP A 21 -17.10 8.21 22.77
CA ASP A 21 -17.08 8.91 21.49
C ASP A 21 -15.76 9.65 21.25
N ARG A 22 -15.14 10.19 22.31
CA ARG A 22 -13.76 10.73 22.22
C ARG A 22 -12.74 9.64 21.89
N ARG A 23 -12.85 8.46 22.50
CA ARG A 23 -12.00 7.30 22.16
C ARG A 23 -12.23 6.85 20.73
N ALA A 24 -13.47 6.87 20.23
CA ALA A 24 -13.77 6.60 18.83
C ALA A 24 -13.14 7.64 17.90
N ILE A 25 -13.13 8.92 18.25
CA ILE A 25 -12.41 9.97 17.51
C ILE A 25 -10.90 9.72 17.55
N GLU A 26 -10.30 9.47 18.72
CA GLU A 26 -8.87 9.22 18.85
C GLU A 26 -8.44 7.97 18.07
N GLU A 27 -9.26 6.91 18.14
CA GLU A 27 -9.08 5.70 17.34
C GLU A 27 -9.19 5.99 15.85
N SER A 28 -10.16 6.80 15.43
CA SER A 28 -10.31 7.22 14.03
C SER A 28 -9.09 8.01 13.56
N ASN A 29 -8.62 9.02 14.30
CA ASN A 29 -7.44 9.81 13.94
C ASN A 29 -6.16 8.96 13.89
N SER A 30 -6.02 8.00 14.81
CA SER A 30 -4.95 7.01 14.78
C SER A 30 -5.02 6.14 13.53
N VAL A 31 -6.21 5.66 13.14
CA VAL A 31 -6.42 4.86 11.93
C VAL A 31 -6.12 5.66 10.66
N ARG A 32 -6.47 6.95 10.62
CA ARG A 32 -6.22 7.86 9.49
C ARG A 32 -4.72 8.02 9.21
N SER A 33 -3.94 8.33 10.25
CA SER A 33 -2.47 8.42 10.12
C SER A 33 -1.85 7.15 9.52
N LEU A 34 -2.34 5.97 9.93
CA LEU A 34 -1.85 4.69 9.41
C LEU A 34 -2.17 4.46 7.92
N LEU A 35 -3.34 4.89 7.46
CA LEU A 35 -3.77 4.73 6.07
C LEU A 35 -3.06 5.73 5.15
N THR A 36 -2.84 6.96 5.63
CA THR A 36 -2.01 7.97 4.94
C THR A 36 -0.56 7.49 4.76
N ILE A 37 0.04 6.88 5.79
CA ILE A 37 1.39 6.29 5.70
C ILE A 37 1.45 5.21 4.61
N ARG A 38 0.45 4.32 4.56
CA ARG A 38 0.37 3.25 3.55
C ARG A 38 0.20 3.79 2.14
N PHE A 39 -0.64 4.82 1.96
CA PHE A 39 -0.82 5.49 0.68
C PHE A 39 0.49 6.09 0.18
N ASN A 40 1.15 6.92 1.01
CA ASN A 40 2.39 7.59 0.63
C ASN A 40 3.54 6.59 0.41
N GLY A 41 3.72 5.62 1.30
CA GLY A 41 4.76 4.60 1.14
C GLY A 41 4.53 3.71 -0.08
N GLY A 42 3.27 3.35 -0.36
CA GLY A 42 2.88 2.65 -1.57
C GLY A 42 3.14 3.46 -2.84
N ALA A 43 2.78 4.75 -2.83
CA ALA A 43 3.00 5.65 -3.97
C ALA A 43 4.48 5.83 -4.29
N VAL A 44 5.32 6.07 -3.27
CA VAL A 44 6.77 6.18 -3.45
C VAL A 44 7.34 4.90 -4.04
N GLY A 45 6.98 3.73 -3.50
CA GLY A 45 7.48 2.46 -4.02
C GLY A 45 6.99 2.12 -5.44
N MET A 46 5.77 2.53 -5.81
CA MET A 46 5.29 2.40 -7.21
C MET A 46 6.07 3.26 -8.19
N LEU A 47 6.40 4.48 -7.80
CA LEU A 47 7.07 5.45 -8.67
C LEU A 47 8.58 5.20 -8.76
N LEU A 48 9.18 4.61 -7.73
CA LEU A 48 10.63 4.48 -7.59
C LEU A 48 11.30 3.81 -8.80
N PRO A 49 10.86 2.65 -9.33
CA PRO A 49 11.53 2.01 -10.46
C PRO A 49 11.60 2.89 -11.71
N VAL A 50 10.51 3.60 -12.02
CA VAL A 50 10.43 4.51 -13.17
C VAL A 50 11.30 5.74 -12.94
N ALA A 51 11.24 6.32 -11.74
CA ALA A 51 12.05 7.48 -11.38
C ALA A 51 13.55 7.19 -11.50
N LEU A 52 14.00 5.99 -11.11
CA LEU A 52 15.40 5.58 -11.25
C LEU A 52 15.85 5.52 -12.70
N ILE A 53 15.07 4.90 -13.58
CA ILE A 53 15.38 4.81 -15.02
C ILE A 53 15.44 6.22 -15.64
N VAL A 54 14.43 7.04 -15.37
CA VAL A 54 14.31 8.38 -15.96
C VAL A 54 15.44 9.30 -15.52
N VAL A 55 15.75 9.33 -14.21
CA VAL A 55 16.81 10.20 -13.69
C VAL A 55 18.18 9.71 -14.11
N ASP A 56 18.42 8.40 -14.14
CA ASP A 56 19.67 7.86 -14.64
C ASP A 56 19.90 8.23 -16.10
N PHE A 57 18.89 8.04 -16.96
CA PHE A 57 18.96 8.43 -18.36
C PHE A 57 19.22 9.93 -18.53
N ALA A 58 18.55 10.78 -17.74
CA ALA A 58 18.72 12.23 -17.80
C ALA A 58 20.10 12.72 -17.33
N THR A 59 20.80 11.93 -16.52
CA THR A 59 22.07 12.34 -15.88
C THR A 59 23.30 11.59 -16.41
N SER A 60 23.12 10.46 -17.08
CA SER A 60 24.22 9.66 -17.63
C SER A 60 24.89 10.28 -18.85
N GLY A 61 24.17 11.17 -19.57
CA GLY A 61 24.63 11.71 -20.86
C GLY A 61 24.65 10.67 -21.98
N GLU A 62 24.05 9.50 -21.76
CA GLU A 62 23.94 8.42 -22.75
C GLU A 62 22.78 8.75 -23.73
N TYR A 63 22.94 8.43 -25.02
CA TYR A 63 21.92 8.66 -26.06
C TYR A 63 20.84 7.57 -26.11
N CYS A 64 20.90 6.60 -25.21
CA CYS A 64 20.01 5.45 -25.14
C CYS A 64 19.62 5.17 -23.69
N VAL A 65 18.46 4.53 -23.49
CA VAL A 65 17.97 4.17 -22.16
C VAL A 65 18.60 2.83 -21.75
N ARG A 66 19.29 2.83 -20.61
CA ARG A 66 19.89 1.64 -20.03
C ARG A 66 19.19 1.25 -18.74
N VAL A 67 18.78 0.00 -18.64
CA VAL A 67 18.27 -0.59 -17.40
C VAL A 67 19.41 -1.36 -16.75
N ARG A 68 19.72 -1.05 -15.49
CA ARG A 68 20.77 -1.76 -14.75
C ARG A 68 20.34 -3.15 -14.30
N ASP A 69 21.32 -4.00 -13.98
CA ASP A 69 21.12 -5.40 -13.57
C ASP A 69 20.33 -5.59 -12.26
N SER A 70 20.23 -4.54 -11.45
CA SER A 70 19.43 -4.46 -10.23
C SER A 70 18.99 -3.03 -9.95
N LEU A 71 17.94 -2.83 -9.15
CA LEU A 71 17.55 -1.52 -8.65
C LEU A 71 18.63 -0.92 -7.76
N SER A 72 19.32 -1.75 -6.97
CA SER A 72 20.42 -1.30 -6.14
C SER A 72 21.65 -0.86 -6.93
N ALA A 73 21.84 -1.31 -8.17
CA ALA A 73 22.93 -0.84 -9.02
C ALA A 73 22.82 0.66 -9.37
N TYR A 74 21.61 1.25 -9.27
CA TYR A 74 21.42 2.70 -9.42
C TYR A 74 22.09 3.51 -8.30
N TYR A 75 22.52 2.88 -7.20
CA TYR A 75 23.37 3.51 -6.18
C TYR A 75 24.67 4.06 -6.77
N HIS A 76 25.23 3.39 -7.77
CA HIS A 76 26.49 3.78 -8.44
C HIS A 76 26.25 4.60 -9.71
N SER A 77 25.16 5.38 -9.73
CA SER A 77 24.73 6.13 -10.90
C SER A 77 24.27 7.54 -10.59
N GLY A 78 23.91 8.31 -11.62
CA GLY A 78 23.32 9.63 -11.43
C GLY A 78 21.96 9.62 -10.74
N ALA A 79 21.28 8.47 -10.66
CA ALA A 79 20.05 8.28 -9.89
C ALA A 79 20.25 7.88 -8.41
N ARG A 80 21.49 7.87 -7.90
CA ARG A 80 21.80 7.48 -6.51
C ARG A 80 20.92 8.18 -5.50
N ASP A 81 20.79 9.51 -5.62
CA ASP A 81 20.11 10.29 -4.61
C ASP A 81 18.60 9.98 -4.60
N ILE A 82 18.00 9.67 -5.76
CA ILE A 82 16.61 9.19 -5.85
C ILE A 82 16.45 7.82 -5.18
N PHE A 83 17.39 6.91 -5.41
CA PHE A 83 17.39 5.58 -4.77
C PHE A 83 17.44 5.72 -3.24
N VAL A 84 18.42 6.49 -2.73
CA VAL A 84 18.65 6.67 -1.29
C VAL A 84 17.49 7.42 -0.62
N ILE A 85 17.02 8.53 -1.22
CA ILE A 85 15.89 9.30 -0.68
C ILE A 85 14.60 8.48 -0.72
N GLY A 86 14.33 7.77 -1.82
CA GLY A 86 13.15 6.92 -1.97
C GLY A 86 13.07 5.83 -0.89
N LEU A 87 14.17 5.08 -0.70
CA LEU A 87 14.26 4.08 0.36
C LEU A 87 14.27 4.70 1.77
N GLY A 88 14.87 5.87 1.94
CA GLY A 88 14.84 6.62 3.21
C GLY A 88 13.41 7.01 3.60
N ILE A 89 12.63 7.55 2.67
CA ILE A 89 11.21 7.90 2.88
C ILE A 89 10.40 6.64 3.20
N VAL A 90 10.53 5.58 2.39
CA VAL A 90 9.83 4.31 2.62
C VAL A 90 10.21 3.72 3.98
N GLY A 91 11.51 3.70 4.31
CA GLY A 91 12.03 3.20 5.58
C GLY A 91 11.50 3.96 6.78
N PHE A 92 11.50 5.29 6.72
CA PHE A 92 10.91 6.14 7.76
C PHE A 92 9.41 5.89 7.92
N LEU A 93 8.65 5.89 6.82
CA LEU A 93 7.20 5.63 6.84
C LEU A 93 6.88 4.25 7.43
N LEU A 94 7.67 3.23 7.12
CA LEU A 94 7.53 1.88 7.68
C LEU A 94 7.83 1.82 9.17
N ILE A 95 8.82 2.58 9.67
CA ILE A 95 9.11 2.68 11.12
C ILE A 95 8.02 3.46 11.85
N SER A 96 7.50 4.53 11.25
CA SER A 96 6.41 5.32 11.83
C SER A 96 5.08 4.56 11.86
N TYR A 97 4.93 3.53 11.02
CA TYR A 97 3.71 2.74 10.95
C TYR A 97 3.43 1.99 12.26
N LYS A 98 2.30 2.31 12.91
CA LYS A 98 1.81 1.70 14.16
C LYS A 98 2.77 1.81 15.35
N ARG A 99 3.64 2.82 15.39
CA ARG A 99 4.63 3.01 16.47
C ARG A 99 4.05 2.86 17.88
N ASP A 100 2.85 3.38 18.14
CA ASP A 100 2.21 3.37 19.46
C ASP A 100 1.36 2.12 19.76
N ARG A 101 1.25 1.17 18.80
CA ARG A 101 0.49 -0.07 18.99
C ARG A 101 1.43 -1.27 19.00
N ARG A 102 1.51 -1.97 20.14
CA ARG A 102 2.21 -3.27 20.24
C ARG A 102 1.42 -4.33 19.47
N SER A 103 1.82 -4.59 18.23
CA SER A 103 1.24 -5.63 17.38
C SER A 103 2.33 -6.25 16.51
N ALA A 104 2.17 -7.51 16.11
CA ALA A 104 3.09 -8.17 15.18
C ALA A 104 3.30 -7.36 13.88
N ALA A 105 2.24 -6.67 13.41
CA ALA A 105 2.30 -5.79 12.25
C ALA A 105 3.23 -4.57 12.45
N ASN A 106 3.32 -4.01 13.66
CA ASN A 106 4.24 -2.92 13.98
C ASN A 106 5.69 -3.42 13.95
N VAL A 107 5.95 -4.59 14.55
CA VAL A 107 7.29 -5.19 14.57
C VAL A 107 7.79 -5.50 13.15
N MET A 108 6.97 -6.15 12.33
CA MET A 108 7.32 -6.45 10.93
C MET A 108 7.61 -5.18 10.12
N SER A 109 6.76 -4.15 10.27
CA SER A 109 6.95 -2.87 9.58
C SER A 109 8.20 -2.13 10.05
N SER A 110 8.48 -2.13 11.35
CA SER A 110 9.71 -1.53 11.91
C SER A 110 10.96 -2.24 11.41
N ILE A 111 10.96 -3.59 11.39
CA ILE A 111 12.07 -4.38 10.85
C ILE A 111 12.26 -4.07 9.36
N ALA A 112 11.17 -4.04 8.58
CA ALA A 112 11.22 -3.69 7.16
C ALA A 112 11.80 -2.29 6.94
N GLY A 113 11.37 -1.32 7.76
CA GLY A 113 11.83 0.06 7.63
C GLY A 113 13.29 0.26 8.01
N ILE A 114 13.75 -0.37 9.10
CA ILE A 114 15.17 -0.38 9.48
C ILE A 114 16.02 -1.05 8.39
N ALA A 115 15.55 -2.16 7.85
CA ALA A 115 16.23 -2.85 6.75
C ALA A 115 16.26 -1.99 5.48
N ALA A 116 15.18 -1.28 5.12
CA ALA A 116 15.16 -0.36 3.99
C ALA A 116 16.16 0.78 4.15
N ILE A 117 16.29 1.34 5.37
CA ILE A 117 17.34 2.31 5.70
C ILE A 117 18.73 1.67 5.57
N GLY A 118 18.90 0.41 5.96
CA GLY A 118 20.12 -0.35 5.74
C GLY A 118 20.50 -0.45 4.25
N VAL A 119 19.54 -0.76 3.38
CA VAL A 119 19.75 -0.77 1.91
C VAL A 119 20.15 0.62 1.40
N ALA A 120 19.54 1.68 1.93
CA ALA A 120 19.83 3.06 1.55
C ALA A 120 21.19 3.57 2.05
N ALA A 121 21.64 3.12 3.22
CA ALA A 121 22.84 3.61 3.88
C ALA A 121 24.11 2.86 3.45
N PHE A 122 23.98 1.59 3.08
CA PHE A 122 25.11 0.74 2.69
C PHE A 122 25.07 0.52 1.17
N PRO A 123 26.10 0.93 0.41
CA PRO A 123 26.16 0.69 -1.03
C PRO A 123 26.22 -0.81 -1.37
N THR A 124 25.63 -1.18 -2.50
CA THR A 124 25.83 -2.52 -3.09
C THR A 124 27.20 -2.64 -3.78
N ARG A 125 27.56 -3.84 -4.25
CA ARG A 125 28.79 -4.05 -5.03
C ARG A 125 28.83 -3.15 -6.26
N LEU A 126 30.03 -2.79 -6.69
CA LEU A 126 30.21 -2.12 -7.96
C LEU A 126 29.64 -2.99 -9.08
N PRO A 127 28.84 -2.45 -10.00
CA PRO A 127 28.40 -3.20 -11.16
C PRO A 127 29.62 -3.54 -12.04
N GLY A 128 29.53 -4.66 -12.74
CA GLY A 128 30.55 -5.10 -13.68
C GLY A 128 30.73 -4.16 -14.87
N PRO A 129 31.76 -4.38 -15.70
CA PRO A 129 31.94 -3.63 -16.93
C PRO A 129 30.74 -3.84 -17.86
N ILE A 130 30.31 -2.77 -18.52
CA ILE A 130 29.24 -2.80 -19.50
C ILE A 130 29.73 -3.60 -20.72
N PRO A 131 29.01 -4.65 -21.15
CA PRO A 131 29.38 -5.44 -22.33
C PRO A 131 29.52 -4.59 -23.60
N VAL A 132 30.41 -5.02 -24.50
CA VAL A 132 30.64 -4.33 -25.77
C VAL A 132 29.37 -4.38 -26.63
N GLY A 133 28.97 -3.23 -27.16
CA GLY A 133 27.76 -3.10 -27.99
C GLY A 133 26.48 -2.80 -27.22
N GLU A 134 26.53 -2.77 -25.88
CA GLU A 134 25.42 -2.29 -25.07
C GLU A 134 25.44 -0.76 -24.91
N CYS A 135 24.27 -0.21 -24.56
CA CYS A 135 24.16 1.21 -24.22
C CYS A 135 25.13 1.57 -23.10
N GLY A 136 25.84 2.70 -23.20
CA GLY A 136 26.82 3.11 -22.20
C GLY A 136 28.16 2.35 -22.24
N ALA A 137 28.40 1.48 -23.24
CA ALA A 137 29.70 0.86 -23.44
C ALA A 137 30.81 1.93 -23.58
N GLY A 138 31.88 1.79 -22.79
CA GLY A 138 32.97 2.77 -22.71
C GLY A 138 32.76 3.91 -21.70
N ALA A 139 31.64 3.93 -20.96
CA ALA A 139 31.47 4.81 -19.81
C ALA A 139 32.58 4.57 -18.77
N ALA A 140 32.93 5.63 -18.05
CA ALA A 140 33.89 5.52 -16.96
C ALA A 140 33.41 4.48 -15.93
N PRO A 141 34.30 3.62 -15.42
CA PRO A 141 33.92 2.62 -14.44
C PRO A 141 33.38 3.31 -13.17
N PRO A 142 32.40 2.71 -12.50
CA PRO A 142 31.89 3.22 -11.24
C PRO A 142 33.02 3.24 -10.20
N VAL A 143 33.04 4.28 -9.37
CA VAL A 143 34.06 4.47 -8.32
C VAL A 143 33.49 4.11 -6.95
N LEU A 144 34.37 3.62 -6.06
CA LEU A 144 33.98 3.33 -4.69
C LEU A 144 33.52 4.59 -3.97
N THR A 145 32.43 4.46 -3.21
CA THR A 145 31.96 5.49 -2.30
C THR A 145 32.91 5.68 -1.11
N ALA A 146 32.83 6.81 -0.42
CA ALA A 146 33.62 7.07 0.79
C ALA A 146 33.40 5.98 1.87
N LEU A 147 32.17 5.48 2.01
CA LEU A 147 31.85 4.42 2.96
C LEU A 147 32.49 3.08 2.56
N GLN A 148 32.49 2.75 1.28
CA GLN A 148 33.18 1.55 0.77
C GLN A 148 34.69 1.63 0.91
N ASN A 149 35.28 2.81 0.71
CA ASN A 149 36.71 3.04 0.96
C ASN A 149 37.05 2.86 2.45
N ALA A 150 36.17 3.30 3.35
CA ALA A 150 36.38 3.22 4.79
C ALA A 150 36.15 1.82 5.38
N LEU A 151 35.09 1.12 4.95
CA LEU A 151 34.65 -0.16 5.54
C LEU A 151 34.98 -1.38 4.69
N GLY A 152 35.34 -1.19 3.42
CA GLY A 152 35.53 -2.24 2.42
C GLY A 152 34.26 -2.52 1.61
N GLU A 153 34.43 -2.72 0.30
CA GLU A 153 33.33 -3.02 -0.63
C GLU A 153 32.52 -4.25 -0.18
N ASP A 154 33.18 -5.38 0.10
CA ASP A 154 32.49 -6.62 0.45
C ASP A 154 31.65 -6.51 1.72
N ARG A 155 32.11 -5.76 2.73
CA ARG A 155 31.37 -5.61 3.99
C ARG A 155 30.12 -4.76 3.78
N THR A 156 30.25 -3.63 3.07
CA THR A 156 29.09 -2.78 2.75
C THR A 156 28.08 -3.51 1.89
N ALA A 157 28.55 -4.24 0.87
CA ALA A 157 27.70 -5.05 0.01
C ALA A 157 27.00 -6.19 0.76
N LEU A 158 27.67 -6.82 1.73
CA LEU A 158 27.05 -7.84 2.57
C LEU A 158 25.91 -7.24 3.41
N VAL A 159 26.15 -6.11 4.08
CA VAL A 159 25.12 -5.42 4.88
C VAL A 159 23.96 -5.01 3.99
N HIS A 160 24.24 -4.46 2.81
CA HIS A 160 23.22 -4.11 1.82
C HIS A 160 22.39 -5.33 1.42
N THR A 161 23.04 -6.43 1.04
CA THR A 161 22.36 -7.65 0.56
C THR A 161 21.50 -8.28 1.65
N VAL A 162 22.02 -8.39 2.88
CA VAL A 162 21.24 -8.90 4.02
C VAL A 162 20.04 -8.00 4.30
N SER A 163 20.23 -6.68 4.28
CA SER A 163 19.15 -5.71 4.48
C SER A 163 18.07 -5.86 3.40
N ALA A 164 18.47 -5.99 2.12
CA ALA A 164 17.54 -6.18 1.01
C ALA A 164 16.73 -7.47 1.19
N LEU A 165 17.38 -8.59 1.52
CA LEU A 165 16.69 -9.86 1.78
C LEU A 165 15.67 -9.73 2.92
N VAL A 166 16.03 -9.02 4.00
CA VAL A 166 15.11 -8.76 5.12
C VAL A 166 13.91 -7.90 4.67
N VAL A 167 14.12 -6.86 3.86
CA VAL A 167 13.03 -6.03 3.31
C VAL A 167 12.05 -6.88 2.51
N PHE A 168 12.53 -7.65 1.53
CA PHE A 168 11.65 -8.46 0.68
C PHE A 168 10.94 -9.57 1.48
N ALA A 169 11.62 -10.19 2.45
CA ALA A 169 10.99 -11.15 3.36
C ALA A 169 9.86 -10.49 4.17
N MET A 170 10.09 -9.29 4.72
CA MET A 170 9.07 -8.56 5.47
C MET A 170 7.92 -8.11 4.56
N PHE A 171 8.17 -7.72 3.32
CA PHE A 171 7.11 -7.39 2.35
C PHE A 171 6.17 -8.57 2.13
N VAL A 172 6.72 -9.78 1.94
CA VAL A 172 5.91 -11.01 1.83
C VAL A 172 5.09 -11.23 3.10
N LEU A 173 5.72 -11.19 4.28
CA LEU A 173 5.01 -11.40 5.55
C LEU A 173 3.92 -10.34 5.79
N MET A 174 4.18 -9.08 5.47
CA MET A 174 3.21 -7.99 5.59
C MET A 174 2.02 -8.17 4.64
N CYS A 175 2.26 -8.60 3.40
CA CYS A 175 1.19 -8.95 2.46
C CYS A 175 0.35 -10.13 2.95
N VAL A 176 0.98 -11.22 3.41
CA VAL A 176 0.29 -12.39 3.95
C VAL A 176 -0.52 -12.04 5.21
N THR A 177 0.06 -11.32 6.15
CA THR A 177 -0.64 -10.94 7.39
C THR A 177 -1.79 -9.97 7.13
N THR A 178 -1.65 -9.06 6.16
CA THR A 178 -2.75 -8.20 5.71
C THR A 178 -3.87 -9.02 5.06
N ALA A 179 -3.53 -9.98 4.19
CA ALA A 179 -4.50 -10.89 3.60
C ALA A 179 -5.25 -11.72 4.66
N LEU A 180 -4.53 -12.29 5.62
CA LEU A 180 -5.13 -13.07 6.71
C LEU A 180 -6.02 -12.19 7.61
N HIS A 181 -5.60 -10.95 7.87
CA HIS A 181 -6.39 -10.00 8.62
C HIS A 181 -7.70 -9.68 7.89
N ASP A 182 -7.63 -9.31 6.61
CA ASP A 182 -8.80 -8.93 5.82
C ASP A 182 -9.74 -10.12 5.58
N ARG A 183 -9.21 -11.34 5.46
CA ARG A 183 -10.02 -12.57 5.39
C ARG A 183 -10.80 -12.83 6.68
N ARG A 184 -10.22 -12.50 7.84
CA ARG A 184 -10.88 -12.66 9.16
C ARG A 184 -11.85 -11.53 9.47
N ASN A 185 -11.57 -10.33 8.95
CA ASN A 185 -12.20 -9.08 9.35
C ASN A 185 -12.73 -8.28 8.13
N PRO A 186 -13.81 -8.72 7.46
CA PRO A 186 -14.34 -8.05 6.26
C PRO A 186 -15.11 -6.75 6.54
N PHE A 187 -14.69 -5.94 7.53
CA PHE A 187 -15.56 -4.99 8.24
C PHE A 187 -15.69 -3.59 7.64
N LEU A 188 -15.14 -3.29 6.46
CA LEU A 188 -15.27 -1.94 5.89
C LEU A 188 -16.51 -1.82 5.01
N ARG A 189 -17.25 -0.72 5.18
CA ARG A 189 -18.31 -0.33 4.24
C ARG A 189 -17.73 -0.17 2.82
N PRO A 190 -18.47 -0.54 1.76
CA PRO A 190 -18.00 -0.35 0.39
C PRO A 190 -17.77 1.14 0.08
N ALA A 191 -16.79 1.44 -0.76
CA ALA A 191 -16.59 2.80 -1.27
C ALA A 191 -17.75 3.14 -2.19
N VAL A 192 -18.45 4.22 -1.87
CA VAL A 192 -19.53 4.74 -2.70
C VAL A 192 -19.07 6.02 -3.38
N ALA A 193 -19.17 6.03 -4.71
CA ALA A 193 -19.00 7.23 -5.52
C ALA A 193 -20.40 7.74 -5.88
N GLY A 194 -20.84 8.82 -5.23
CA GLY A 194 -22.18 9.38 -5.43
C GLY A 194 -22.45 9.86 -6.87
N PRO A 195 -23.73 10.12 -7.22
CA PRO A 195 -24.11 10.71 -8.49
C PRO A 195 -23.34 12.02 -8.73
N GLY A 196 -22.78 12.22 -9.93
CA GLY A 196 -21.97 13.41 -10.26
C GLY A 196 -20.50 13.37 -9.84
N SER A 197 -20.02 12.28 -9.21
CA SER A 197 -18.59 12.10 -8.92
C SER A 197 -17.72 12.10 -10.19
N SER A 198 -16.44 12.45 -10.08
CA SER A 198 -15.51 12.38 -11.22
C SER A 198 -15.27 10.93 -11.66
N ALA A 199 -14.91 10.73 -12.95
CA ALA A 199 -14.57 9.41 -13.47
C ALA A 199 -13.44 8.74 -12.67
N TRP A 200 -12.46 9.54 -12.22
CA TRP A 200 -11.37 9.11 -11.36
C TRP A 200 -11.86 8.58 -10.00
N ARG A 201 -12.78 9.30 -9.32
CA ARG A 201 -13.33 8.85 -8.03
C ARG A 201 -14.09 7.53 -8.17
N ARG A 202 -14.82 7.34 -9.27
CA ARG A 202 -15.48 6.06 -9.59
C ARG A 202 -14.49 4.92 -9.84
N LEU A 203 -13.37 5.20 -10.50
CA LEU A 203 -12.30 4.22 -10.71
C LEU A 203 -11.69 3.80 -9.36
N LEU A 204 -11.30 4.76 -8.54
CA LEU A 204 -10.73 4.49 -7.21
C LEU A 204 -11.70 3.68 -6.33
N ALA A 205 -13.01 3.96 -6.41
CA ALA A 205 -14.01 3.22 -5.63
C ALA A 205 -14.08 1.76 -6.07
N ARG A 206 -14.03 1.49 -7.39
CA ARG A 206 -13.98 0.13 -7.93
C ARG A 206 -12.70 -0.60 -7.51
N VAL A 207 -11.54 0.05 -7.60
CA VAL A 207 -10.25 -0.53 -7.18
C VAL A 207 -10.27 -0.88 -5.69
N SER A 208 -10.67 0.06 -4.83
CA SER A 208 -10.71 -0.13 -3.38
C SER A 208 -11.82 -1.12 -2.94
N ASN A 209 -12.91 -1.29 -3.70
CA ASN A 209 -13.91 -2.35 -3.46
C ASN A 209 -13.42 -3.74 -3.90
N GLY A 210 -12.61 -3.82 -4.96
CA GLY A 210 -12.04 -5.08 -5.45
C GLY A 210 -10.79 -5.54 -4.68
N ALA A 211 -10.27 -4.71 -3.80
CA ALA A 211 -9.07 -4.94 -3.00
C ALA A 211 -9.34 -5.82 -1.78
N ASP A 212 -9.76 -7.06 -2.03
CA ASP A 212 -9.96 -8.03 -0.97
C ASP A 212 -8.65 -8.73 -0.55
N TRP A 213 -8.76 -9.67 0.38
CA TRP A 213 -7.64 -10.47 0.85
C TRP A 213 -6.90 -11.22 -0.27
N ARG A 214 -7.55 -11.53 -1.40
CA ARG A 214 -6.96 -12.26 -2.52
C ARG A 214 -5.96 -11.39 -3.27
N VAL A 215 -6.18 -10.08 -3.34
CA VAL A 215 -5.22 -9.14 -3.93
C VAL A 215 -3.92 -9.12 -3.11
N HIS A 216 -4.03 -9.02 -1.79
CA HIS A 216 -2.89 -9.01 -0.89
C HIS A 216 -2.12 -10.34 -0.92
N LEU A 217 -2.83 -11.48 -0.91
CA LEU A 217 -2.21 -12.79 -1.04
C LEU A 217 -1.57 -12.98 -2.43
N GLY A 218 -2.24 -12.51 -3.49
CA GLY A 218 -1.72 -12.52 -4.85
C GLY A 218 -0.38 -11.80 -4.93
N CYS A 219 -0.28 -10.60 -4.33
CA CYS A 219 0.98 -9.86 -4.24
C CYS A 219 2.09 -10.67 -3.54
N ALA A 220 1.79 -11.31 -2.40
CA ALA A 220 2.77 -12.16 -1.69
C ALA A 220 3.24 -13.34 -2.55
N VAL A 221 2.31 -14.04 -3.21
CA VAL A 221 2.61 -15.16 -4.11
C VAL A 221 3.44 -14.69 -5.30
N THR A 222 3.08 -13.55 -5.90
CA THR A 222 3.84 -12.96 -7.01
C THR A 222 5.29 -12.67 -6.59
N ILE A 223 5.51 -12.05 -5.43
CA ILE A 223 6.87 -11.77 -4.91
C ILE A 223 7.67 -13.07 -4.82
N VAL A 224 7.13 -14.11 -4.17
CA VAL A 224 7.84 -15.38 -3.94
C VAL A 224 8.10 -16.12 -5.26
N VAL A 225 7.07 -16.26 -6.11
CA VAL A 225 7.17 -17.03 -7.35
C VAL A 225 8.14 -16.36 -8.33
N VAL A 226 8.00 -15.05 -8.55
CA VAL A 226 8.88 -14.34 -9.49
C VAL A 226 10.32 -14.30 -8.97
N SER A 227 10.53 -14.08 -7.66
CA SER A 227 11.87 -14.14 -7.08
C SER A 227 12.50 -15.53 -7.23
N GLY A 228 11.74 -16.60 -7.01
CA GLY A 228 12.20 -17.98 -7.21
C GLY A 228 12.54 -18.30 -8.67
N LEU A 229 11.69 -17.88 -9.61
CA LEU A 229 11.94 -18.05 -11.04
C LEU A 229 13.17 -17.26 -11.51
N CYS A 230 13.35 -16.02 -11.03
CA CYS A 230 14.52 -15.22 -11.34
C CYS A 230 15.80 -15.78 -10.71
N ALA A 231 15.72 -16.33 -9.49
CA ALA A 231 16.84 -17.04 -8.88
C ALA A 231 17.24 -18.29 -9.69
N LEU A 232 16.25 -19.06 -10.17
CA LEU A 232 16.50 -20.20 -11.06
C LEU A 232 17.09 -19.75 -12.42
N ALA A 233 16.59 -18.66 -13.00
CA ALA A 233 17.12 -18.09 -14.22
C ALA A 233 18.59 -17.66 -14.05
N SER A 234 18.92 -17.00 -12.94
CA SER A 234 20.30 -16.65 -12.59
C SER A 234 21.18 -17.91 -12.43
N ALA A 235 20.69 -18.94 -11.74
CA ALA A 235 21.44 -20.18 -11.53
C ALA A 235 21.70 -20.96 -12.84
N THR A 236 20.76 -20.90 -13.78
CA THR A 236 20.84 -21.57 -15.09
C THR A 236 21.45 -20.69 -16.18
N ARG A 237 21.81 -19.43 -15.87
CA ARG A 237 22.27 -18.40 -16.83
C ARG A 237 21.30 -18.20 -18.00
N ALA A 238 20.00 -18.34 -17.71
CA ALA A 238 18.95 -18.08 -18.68
C ALA A 238 18.89 -16.59 -19.00
N VAL A 239 18.78 -16.26 -20.29
CA VAL A 239 18.60 -14.88 -20.75
C VAL A 239 17.11 -14.58 -20.77
N LEU A 240 16.71 -13.53 -20.05
CA LEU A 240 15.32 -13.08 -20.05
C LEU A 240 15.02 -12.23 -21.30
N PRO A 241 13.73 -12.14 -21.70
CA PRO A 241 13.31 -11.22 -22.74
C PRO A 241 13.74 -9.77 -22.43
N LEU A 242 14.00 -8.99 -23.48
CA LEU A 242 14.44 -7.59 -23.37
C LEU A 242 15.79 -7.39 -22.67
N HIS A 243 16.59 -8.46 -22.50
CA HIS A 243 17.90 -8.42 -21.84
C HIS A 243 17.85 -7.86 -20.40
N LEU A 244 16.70 -8.01 -19.72
CA LEU A 244 16.56 -7.58 -18.33
C LEU A 244 17.28 -8.56 -17.40
N GLY A 245 18.07 -8.04 -16.46
CA GLY A 245 18.69 -8.84 -15.41
C GLY A 245 17.63 -9.56 -14.55
N PRO A 246 17.76 -10.87 -14.27
CA PRO A 246 16.79 -11.57 -13.43
C PRO A 246 16.62 -10.95 -12.05
N LEU A 247 17.70 -10.43 -11.45
CA LEU A 247 17.64 -9.73 -10.17
C LEU A 247 16.80 -8.45 -10.26
N TRP A 248 17.02 -7.61 -11.27
CA TRP A 248 16.21 -6.41 -11.52
C TRP A 248 14.72 -6.74 -11.63
N VAL A 249 14.36 -7.79 -12.38
CA VAL A 249 12.96 -8.22 -12.53
C VAL A 249 12.36 -8.63 -11.19
N ALA A 250 13.08 -9.45 -10.42
CA ALA A 250 12.63 -9.86 -9.09
C ALA A 250 12.41 -8.67 -8.15
N GLU A 251 13.34 -7.72 -8.14
CA GLU A 251 13.27 -6.55 -7.26
C GLU A 251 12.13 -5.61 -7.65
N VAL A 252 11.99 -5.29 -8.95
CA VAL A 252 10.92 -4.42 -9.46
C VAL A 252 9.56 -5.04 -9.20
N VAL A 253 9.37 -6.30 -9.58
CA VAL A 253 8.09 -6.99 -9.36
C VAL A 253 7.78 -7.05 -7.87
N GLY A 254 8.79 -7.33 -7.03
CA GLY A 254 8.55 -7.44 -5.61
C GLY A 254 8.19 -6.11 -4.93
N ILE A 255 8.85 -5.01 -5.32
CA ILE A 255 8.48 -3.66 -4.87
C ILE A 255 7.09 -3.29 -5.36
N LEU A 256 6.81 -3.46 -6.66
CA LEU A 256 5.51 -3.09 -7.23
C LEU A 256 4.36 -3.89 -6.61
N ALA A 257 4.54 -5.19 -6.38
CA ALA A 257 3.54 -6.03 -5.73
C ALA A 257 3.26 -5.59 -4.28
N PHE A 258 4.31 -5.38 -3.48
CA PHE A 258 4.14 -4.89 -2.11
C PHE A 258 3.50 -3.50 -2.09
N SER A 259 4.01 -2.57 -2.91
CA SER A 259 3.53 -1.20 -3.00
C SER A 259 2.08 -1.14 -3.50
N ALA A 260 1.65 -2.00 -4.42
CA ALA A 260 0.25 -2.14 -4.82
C ALA A 260 -0.65 -2.53 -3.65
N SER A 261 -0.28 -3.60 -2.94
CA SER A 261 -0.97 -4.04 -1.74
C SER A 261 -1.08 -2.92 -0.69
N TRP A 262 -0.01 -2.18 -0.46
CA TRP A 262 0.01 -1.09 0.52
C TRP A 262 -0.76 0.16 0.08
N PHE A 263 -0.54 0.61 -1.16
CA PHE A 263 -1.17 1.78 -1.75
C PHE A 263 -2.70 1.65 -1.77
N VAL A 264 -3.19 0.51 -2.26
CA VAL A 264 -4.63 0.25 -2.37
C VAL A 264 -5.29 0.27 -0.99
N LYS A 265 -4.63 -0.28 0.04
CA LYS A 265 -5.13 -0.20 1.41
C LYS A 265 -5.16 1.24 1.94
N GLY A 266 -4.24 2.10 1.49
CA GLY A 266 -4.19 3.52 1.85
C GLY A 266 -5.28 4.38 1.19
N LEU A 267 -5.91 3.92 0.09
CA LEU A 267 -6.97 4.67 -0.60
C LEU A 267 -8.21 4.92 0.27
N ASP A 268 -8.48 4.03 1.22
CA ASP A 268 -9.66 4.09 2.06
C ASP A 268 -9.76 5.40 2.85
N ASP A 269 -8.66 5.90 3.43
CA ASP A 269 -8.66 7.17 4.18
C ASP A 269 -8.57 8.39 3.27
N MET A 270 -7.72 8.33 2.24
CA MET A 270 -7.44 9.48 1.39
C MET A 270 -8.70 9.93 0.61
N PHE A 271 -9.57 8.99 0.21
CA PHE A 271 -10.67 9.29 -0.71
C PHE A 271 -12.08 8.89 -0.24
N PHE A 272 -12.21 7.89 0.63
CA PHE A 272 -13.52 7.29 0.92
C PHE A 272 -13.96 7.39 2.38
N ARG A 273 -13.04 7.51 3.34
CA ARG A 273 -13.30 7.56 4.79
C ARG A 273 -14.27 6.46 5.23
N ARG A 274 -14.02 5.22 4.81
CA ARG A 274 -14.89 4.08 5.12
C ARG A 274 -14.89 3.81 6.62
N GLU A 275 -16.05 3.95 7.23
CA GLU A 275 -16.26 3.53 8.61
C GLU A 275 -16.42 2.00 8.71
N PRO A 276 -15.93 1.39 9.80
CA PRO A 276 -16.23 -0.01 10.07
C PRO A 276 -17.70 -0.18 10.45
N TRP A 277 -18.30 -1.31 10.06
CA TRP A 277 -19.63 -1.69 10.53
C TRP A 277 -19.63 -1.91 12.06
N SER A 278 -20.64 -1.41 12.75
CA SER A 278 -20.86 -1.73 14.16
C SER A 278 -21.20 -3.21 14.33
N GLN A 279 -20.92 -3.79 15.50
CA GLN A 279 -21.21 -5.21 15.78
C GLN A 279 -22.69 -5.58 15.59
N ARG A 280 -23.60 -4.62 15.87
CA ARG A 280 -25.03 -4.80 15.65
C ARG A 280 -25.37 -4.89 14.17
N GLU A 281 -24.89 -3.94 13.36
CA GLU A 281 -25.10 -3.96 11.90
C GLU A 281 -24.55 -5.24 11.27
N VAL A 282 -23.39 -5.74 11.73
CA VAL A 282 -22.83 -7.02 11.24
C VAL A 282 -23.74 -8.20 11.58
N SER A 283 -24.31 -8.23 12.78
CA SER A 283 -25.26 -9.28 13.19
C SER A 283 -26.51 -9.24 12.32
N ASP A 284 -27.05 -8.05 12.07
CA ASP A 284 -28.24 -7.85 11.25
C ASP A 284 -27.99 -8.27 9.79
N ILE A 285 -26.85 -7.90 9.21
CA ILE A 285 -26.40 -8.35 7.89
C ILE A 285 -26.32 -9.87 7.82
N ARG A 286 -25.67 -10.51 8.79
CA ARG A 286 -25.54 -11.97 8.83
C ARG A 286 -26.90 -12.65 8.92
N MET A 287 -27.81 -12.10 9.71
CA MET A 287 -29.16 -12.63 9.84
C MET A 287 -29.97 -12.47 8.56
N ALA A 288 -29.89 -11.31 7.90
CA ALA A 288 -30.55 -11.07 6.62
C ALA A 288 -30.03 -12.01 5.52
N VAL A 289 -28.71 -12.19 5.41
CA VAL A 289 -28.10 -13.16 4.47
C VAL A 289 -28.53 -14.59 4.77
N ALA A 290 -28.57 -14.99 6.05
CA ALA A 290 -29.04 -16.32 6.44
C ALA A 290 -30.52 -16.57 6.10
N LYS A 291 -31.33 -15.51 6.04
CA LYS A 291 -32.73 -15.54 5.60
C LYS A 291 -32.90 -15.46 4.09
N GLY A 292 -31.83 -15.25 3.32
CA GLY A 292 -31.90 -15.07 1.86
C GLY A 292 -32.42 -13.69 1.43
N GLU A 293 -32.40 -12.70 2.32
CA GLU A 293 -32.83 -11.33 2.01
C GLU A 293 -31.78 -10.60 1.17
N THR A 294 -32.23 -9.77 0.23
CA THR A 294 -31.37 -8.87 -0.53
C THR A 294 -31.02 -7.64 0.30
N LEU A 295 -29.74 -7.29 0.37
CA LEU A 295 -29.25 -6.17 1.17
C LEU A 295 -29.08 -4.93 0.30
N ARG A 296 -29.66 -3.81 0.73
CA ARG A 296 -29.51 -2.50 0.08
C ARG A 296 -28.91 -1.50 1.07
N VAL A 297 -27.83 -0.82 0.69
CA VAL A 297 -27.14 0.14 1.56
C VAL A 297 -27.42 1.55 1.07
N ALA A 298 -27.97 2.42 1.93
CA ALA A 298 -28.38 3.79 1.57
C ALA A 298 -27.79 4.82 2.55
N PRO A 299 -27.32 6.00 2.10
CA PRO A 299 -26.89 7.05 3.00
C PRO A 299 -28.08 7.64 3.78
N CYS A 300 -27.86 8.07 5.02
CA CYS A 300 -28.80 8.91 5.76
C CYS A 300 -28.99 10.21 4.97
N ALA A 301 -30.23 10.52 4.57
CA ALA A 301 -30.52 11.74 3.81
C ALA A 301 -30.09 12.98 4.60
N SER A 302 -29.48 13.96 3.91
CA SER A 302 -29.35 15.32 4.42
C SER A 302 -30.75 15.87 4.73
N PRO A 303 -30.91 16.71 5.77
CA PRO A 303 -32.22 17.18 6.23
C PRO A 303 -33.05 17.99 5.20
N GLU A 304 -32.56 18.19 3.98
CA GLU A 304 -33.27 18.92 2.92
C GLU A 304 -34.17 18.05 2.02
N SER A 305 -34.17 16.71 2.14
CA SER A 305 -35.16 15.91 1.40
C SER A 305 -36.44 15.74 2.21
N THR A 306 -37.42 16.63 1.99
CA THR A 306 -38.79 16.55 2.50
C THR A 306 -39.56 15.40 1.84
N ALA A 307 -39.16 14.16 2.09
CA ALA A 307 -39.98 12.99 1.82
C ALA A 307 -40.68 12.59 3.12
N SER A 308 -42.02 12.53 3.06
CA SER A 308 -42.89 12.15 4.17
C SER A 308 -42.40 10.87 4.88
N PRO A 309 -42.46 10.79 6.22
CA PRO A 309 -42.08 9.59 6.97
C PRO A 309 -42.80 8.30 6.53
N ASP A 310 -43.94 8.42 5.84
CA ASP A 310 -44.70 7.27 5.32
C ASP A 310 -44.16 6.71 3.99
N ALA A 311 -43.31 7.45 3.26
CA ALA A 311 -42.67 6.97 2.03
C ALA A 311 -41.47 6.04 2.29
N ALA A 312 -40.97 6.00 3.54
CA ALA A 312 -39.86 5.14 3.94
C ALA A 312 -40.26 3.70 4.31
N ALA A 313 -41.56 3.39 4.31
CA ALA A 313 -42.11 2.12 4.79
C ALA A 313 -42.60 1.17 3.68
N ALA A 314 -42.35 1.45 2.40
CA ALA A 314 -42.54 0.48 1.33
C ALA A 314 -41.32 -0.44 1.24
N THR A 315 -41.06 -1.22 2.29
CA THR A 315 -40.08 -2.32 2.25
C THR A 315 -40.63 -3.39 1.33
N ASP A 316 -40.04 -3.51 0.14
CA ASP A 316 -40.24 -4.64 -0.76
C ASP A 316 -39.97 -5.94 0.03
N PRO A 317 -40.92 -6.88 0.13
CA PRO A 317 -40.73 -8.08 0.94
C PRO A 317 -39.52 -8.88 0.43
N GLY A 318 -38.45 -8.91 1.22
CA GLY A 318 -37.18 -9.54 0.87
C GLY A 318 -36.01 -8.57 0.62
N VAL A 319 -36.21 -7.25 0.78
CA VAL A 319 -35.13 -6.24 0.75
C VAL A 319 -34.93 -5.64 2.15
N THR A 320 -33.74 -5.84 2.73
CA THR A 320 -33.33 -5.21 3.99
C THR A 320 -32.45 -4.00 3.70
N GLU A 321 -32.96 -2.80 4.00
CA GLU A 321 -32.24 -1.53 3.81
C GLU A 321 -31.42 -1.15 5.06
N ILE A 322 -30.12 -0.90 4.88
CA ILE A 322 -29.21 -0.47 5.95
C ILE A 322 -28.78 0.98 5.69
N ARG A 323 -29.08 1.88 6.64
CA ARG A 323 -28.78 3.32 6.53
C ARG A 323 -27.53 3.71 7.32
N TYR A 324 -26.70 4.59 6.75
CA TYR A 324 -25.45 5.04 7.37
C TYR A 324 -25.20 6.54 7.22
N THR A 325 -24.54 7.16 8.22
CA THR A 325 -24.09 8.55 8.17
C THR A 325 -22.90 8.71 7.21
N VAL A 326 -22.94 9.72 6.34
CA VAL A 326 -21.88 10.07 5.37
C VAL A 326 -20.94 11.12 5.93
#